data_AF-A0A0F9TMZ7-F1
#
_entry.id   AF-A0A0F9TMZ7-F1
#
_cell.length_a   1.000
_cell.length_b   1.000
_cell.length_c   1.000
_cell.angle_alpha   90.00
_cell.angle_beta   90.00
_cell.angle_gamma   90.00
#
_symmetry.space_group_name_H-M   'P 1'
#
loop_
_entity.id
_entity.type
_entity.pdbx_description
1 polymer ?
#
loop_
_entity_poly.entity_id
_entity_poly.type
_entity_poly.pdbx_seq_one_letter_code
_entity_poly.pdbx_strand_id
1 'polypeptide(L)'
;MKKPKKKTGLLRHTLPRPKGVIECDVVMDVGAGIRPFNWYKPKHHVCIEPYEPYCELLEAAQFEVYQMTAVEALDLLMFDRIDAVYLLDVIEHMEKEPALHVLEQAKAMARVQVVIYTPWGFMEQTKDGWGLGGHSWQTHRSGWLPEEFTAADGWTTQSFRPDRHPHPQGLYAIWDNTTQN
;
A
#
# COMPACT_ATOMS: atom_id res chain seq x y z
N MET A 1 5.01 22.67 -26.80
CA MET A 1 5.01 21.73 -25.64
C MET A 1 3.56 21.36 -25.32
N LYS A 2 3.19 20.08 -25.37
CA LYS A 2 1.84 19.65 -24.93
C LYS A 2 1.80 19.71 -23.40
N LYS A 3 0.88 20.49 -22.82
CA LYS A 3 0.60 20.44 -21.38
C LYS A 3 0.24 18.99 -21.01
N PRO A 4 0.79 18.42 -19.93
CA PRO A 4 0.39 17.09 -19.49
C PRO A 4 -1.12 17.09 -19.23
N LYS A 5 -1.83 16.10 -19.78
CA LYS A 5 -3.26 15.93 -19.51
C LYS A 5 -3.40 15.68 -18.00
N LYS A 6 -4.17 16.54 -17.31
CA LYS A 6 -4.60 16.27 -15.93
C LYS A 6 -5.30 14.91 -15.91
N LYS A 7 -4.90 14.01 -15.03
CA LYS A 7 -5.59 12.73 -14.83
C LYS A 7 -6.82 13.04 -13.97
N THR A 8 -8.01 12.72 -14.46
CA THR A 8 -9.30 13.16 -13.87
C THR A 8 -10.11 11.98 -13.30
N GLY A 9 -9.44 10.96 -12.75
CA GLY A 9 -10.11 9.77 -12.21
C GLY A 9 -9.13 8.74 -11.69
N LEU A 10 -9.67 7.69 -11.06
CA LEU A 10 -8.87 6.57 -10.59
C LEU A 10 -8.15 5.87 -11.74
N LEU A 11 -6.98 5.34 -11.42
CA LEU A 11 -6.16 4.58 -12.31
C LEU A 11 -6.17 3.12 -11.88
N ARG A 12 -6.01 2.23 -12.86
CA ARG A 12 -5.84 0.81 -12.58
C ARG A 12 -4.51 0.58 -11.86
N HIS A 13 -4.50 -0.13 -10.73
CA HIS A 13 -3.25 -0.62 -10.14
C HIS A 13 -2.46 -1.45 -11.16
N THR A 14 -1.16 -1.24 -11.26
CA THR A 14 -0.30 -1.86 -12.29
C THR A 14 0.59 -3.00 -11.79
N LEU A 15 0.78 -3.13 -10.46
CA LEU A 15 1.38 -4.31 -9.85
C LEU A 15 0.56 -5.58 -10.12
N PRO A 16 1.18 -6.67 -10.60
CA PRO A 16 0.52 -7.97 -10.64
C PRO A 16 0.34 -8.52 -9.23
N ARG A 17 -0.67 -9.37 -9.03
CA ARG A 17 -0.86 -10.09 -7.77
C ARG A 17 0.34 -11.02 -7.52
N PRO A 18 1.04 -10.92 -6.37
CA PRO A 18 2.10 -11.88 -6.05
C PRO A 18 1.52 -13.26 -5.71
N LYS A 19 2.34 -14.30 -5.79
CA LYS A 19 1.93 -15.66 -5.42
C LYS A 19 1.66 -15.71 -3.91
N GLY A 20 0.73 -16.56 -3.47
CA GLY A 20 0.46 -16.77 -2.04
C GLY A 20 -0.51 -15.76 -1.40
N VAL A 21 -0.88 -14.67 -2.09
CA VAL A 21 -1.93 -13.77 -1.60
C VAL A 21 -3.26 -14.50 -1.52
N ILE A 22 -3.92 -14.43 -0.38
CA ILE A 22 -5.26 -15.01 -0.13
C ILE A 22 -6.33 -13.99 -0.54
N GLU A 23 -7.49 -14.42 -1.05
CA GLU A 23 -8.62 -13.50 -1.26
C GLU A 23 -9.39 -13.33 0.04
N CYS A 24 -9.57 -12.09 0.47
CA CYS A 24 -10.18 -11.74 1.74
C CYS A 24 -11.47 -10.96 1.55
N ASP A 25 -12.40 -11.05 2.52
CA ASP A 25 -13.69 -10.38 2.43
C ASP A 25 -13.61 -8.92 2.88
N VAL A 26 -12.80 -8.63 3.91
CA VAL A 26 -12.58 -7.27 4.44
C VAL A 26 -11.11 -6.89 4.29
N VAL A 27 -10.83 -5.93 3.42
CA VAL A 27 -9.46 -5.47 3.13
C VAL A 27 -9.32 -3.99 3.47
N MET A 28 -8.29 -3.66 4.23
CA MET A 28 -7.81 -2.31 4.43
C MET A 28 -6.66 -2.02 3.45
N ASP A 29 -6.86 -1.08 2.56
CA ASP A 29 -5.92 -0.63 1.53
C ASP A 29 -5.31 0.70 1.99
N VAL A 30 -4.14 0.60 2.62
CA VAL A 30 -3.46 1.75 3.23
C VAL A 30 -2.63 2.46 2.17
N GLY A 31 -2.75 3.78 2.08
CA GLY A 31 -2.08 4.57 1.05
C GLY A 31 -2.61 4.28 -0.36
N ALA A 32 -3.93 4.03 -0.49
CA ALA A 32 -4.56 3.63 -1.75
C ALA A 32 -4.32 4.64 -2.90
N GLY A 33 -4.05 5.91 -2.58
CA GLY A 33 -3.81 6.97 -3.53
C GLY A 33 -4.95 7.07 -4.55
N ILE A 34 -4.60 7.18 -5.83
CA ILE A 34 -5.57 7.12 -6.93
C ILE A 34 -5.57 5.75 -7.63
N ARG A 35 -5.00 4.72 -6.98
CA ARG A 35 -4.82 3.36 -7.51
C ARG A 35 -5.10 2.33 -6.41
N PRO A 36 -6.34 2.23 -5.91
CA PRO A 36 -6.67 1.15 -4.99
C PRO A 36 -6.36 -0.21 -5.63
N PHE A 37 -5.97 -1.20 -4.82
CA PHE A 37 -5.64 -2.52 -5.35
C PHE A 37 -6.83 -3.12 -6.12
N ASN A 38 -6.55 -3.97 -7.11
CA ASN A 38 -7.57 -4.47 -8.04
C ASN A 38 -7.39 -5.94 -8.42
N TRP A 39 -6.73 -6.70 -7.55
CA TRP A 39 -6.41 -8.10 -7.80
C TRP A 39 -7.64 -9.02 -7.70
N TYR A 40 -8.62 -8.63 -6.89
CA TYR A 40 -9.93 -9.28 -6.73
C TYR A 40 -10.91 -8.25 -6.12
N LYS A 41 -12.19 -8.62 -5.95
CA LYS A 41 -13.21 -7.74 -5.37
C LYS A 41 -13.59 -8.22 -3.96
N PRO A 42 -13.08 -7.59 -2.88
CA PRO A 42 -13.53 -7.90 -1.52
C PRO A 42 -14.97 -7.45 -1.29
N LYS A 43 -15.61 -7.94 -0.22
CA LYS A 43 -16.95 -7.47 0.19
C LYS A 43 -16.88 -6.04 0.75
N HIS A 44 -15.81 -5.75 1.50
CA HIS A 44 -15.52 -4.43 2.06
C HIS A 44 -14.08 -4.05 1.68
N HIS A 45 -13.96 -2.91 1.00
CA HIS A 45 -12.67 -2.31 0.60
C HIS A 45 -12.57 -0.95 1.26
N VAL A 46 -11.82 -0.90 2.36
CA VAL A 46 -11.59 0.32 3.14
C VAL A 46 -10.30 0.95 2.65
N CYS A 47 -10.35 2.18 2.13
CA CYS A 47 -9.18 2.93 1.69
C CYS A 47 -8.75 3.91 2.78
N ILE A 48 -7.47 3.88 3.15
CA ILE A 48 -6.84 4.89 4.01
C ILE A 48 -5.96 5.77 3.13
N GLU A 49 -6.18 7.08 3.15
CA GLU A 49 -5.43 8.02 2.31
C GLU A 49 -5.34 9.40 2.98
N PRO A 50 -4.15 9.96 3.24
CA PRO A 50 -4.06 11.25 3.91
C PRO A 50 -4.31 12.45 2.99
N TYR A 51 -4.12 12.32 1.67
CA TYR A 51 -4.20 13.44 0.75
C TYR A 51 -5.61 13.65 0.21
N GLU A 52 -6.23 14.75 0.62
CA GLU A 52 -7.62 15.13 0.30
C GLU A 52 -7.97 14.99 -1.20
N PRO A 53 -7.18 15.49 -2.17
CA PRO A 53 -7.51 15.30 -3.59
C PRO A 53 -7.56 13.85 -4.07
N TYR A 54 -6.88 12.91 -3.39
CA TYR A 54 -6.98 11.49 -3.71
C TYR A 54 -8.23 10.87 -3.06
N CYS A 55 -8.55 11.29 -1.83
CA CYS A 55 -9.79 10.92 -1.14
C CYS A 55 -11.02 11.29 -1.97
N GLU A 56 -11.10 12.52 -2.49
CA GLU A 56 -12.20 12.97 -3.34
C GLU A 56 -12.41 12.06 -4.57
N LEU A 57 -11.32 11.57 -5.17
CA LEU A 57 -11.38 10.67 -6.33
C LEU A 57 -11.82 9.25 -5.95
N LEU A 58 -11.38 8.76 -4.79
CA LEU A 58 -11.78 7.46 -4.24
C LEU A 58 -13.27 7.47 -3.86
N GLU A 59 -13.74 8.51 -3.17
CA GLU A 59 -15.14 8.70 -2.78
C GLU A 59 -16.06 8.84 -4.00
N ALA A 60 -15.63 9.62 -5.02
CA ALA A 60 -16.34 9.72 -6.29
C ALA A 60 -16.46 8.36 -7.01
N ALA A 61 -15.52 7.45 -6.77
CA ALA A 61 -15.55 6.07 -7.24
C ALA A 61 -16.23 5.09 -6.27
N GLN A 62 -16.86 5.59 -5.20
CA GLN A 62 -17.67 4.85 -4.22
C GLN A 62 -16.86 3.89 -3.34
N PHE A 63 -15.59 4.18 -3.08
CA PHE A 63 -14.83 3.51 -2.02
C PHE A 63 -15.25 4.04 -0.64
N GLU A 64 -15.14 3.19 0.38
CA GLU A 64 -15.15 3.65 1.78
C GLU A 64 -13.77 4.26 2.07
N VAL A 65 -13.71 5.53 2.44
CA VAL A 65 -12.45 6.27 2.59
C VAL A 65 -12.34 6.87 3.98
N TYR A 66 -11.19 6.70 4.62
CA TYR A 66 -10.81 7.43 5.81
C TYR A 66 -9.61 8.32 5.48
N GLN A 67 -9.81 9.64 5.56
CA GLN A 67 -8.75 10.62 5.33
C GLN A 67 -7.81 10.67 6.54
N MET A 68 -6.85 9.76 6.58
CA MET A 68 -5.91 9.57 7.69
C MET A 68 -4.55 9.13 7.15
N THR A 69 -3.49 9.40 7.89
CA THR A 69 -2.20 8.75 7.68
C THR A 69 -2.27 7.27 8.05
N ALA A 70 -1.32 6.47 7.56
CA ALA A 70 -1.19 5.07 7.93
C ALA A 70 -1.06 4.87 9.46
N VAL A 71 -0.28 5.73 10.12
CA VAL A 71 -0.10 5.70 11.59
C VAL A 71 -1.42 5.99 12.29
N GLU A 72 -2.10 7.09 11.95
CA GLU A 72 -3.38 7.45 12.57
C GLU A 72 -4.44 6.36 12.39
N ALA A 73 -4.57 5.83 11.17
CA ALA A 73 -5.57 4.80 10.89
C ALA A 73 -5.31 3.51 11.68
N LEU A 74 -4.06 3.05 11.72
CA LEU A 74 -3.71 1.80 12.39
C LEU A 74 -3.71 1.93 13.92
N ASP A 75 -3.46 3.12 14.47
CA ASP A 75 -3.49 3.37 15.93
C ASP A 75 -4.90 3.68 16.45
N LEU A 76 -5.74 4.36 15.67
CA LEU A 76 -7.01 4.93 16.15
C LEU A 76 -8.25 4.17 15.69
N LEU A 77 -8.20 3.52 14.51
CA LEU A 77 -9.38 2.84 13.99
C LEU A 77 -9.55 1.48 14.65
N MET A 78 -10.64 1.34 15.37
CA MET A 78 -11.07 0.09 15.97
C MET A 78 -11.90 -0.67 14.93
N PHE A 79 -11.26 -1.60 14.22
CA PHE A 79 -11.96 -2.54 13.35
C PHE A 79 -12.04 -3.91 14.00
N ASP A 80 -13.26 -4.41 14.17
CA ASP A 80 -13.48 -5.74 14.79
C ASP A 80 -13.04 -6.90 13.89
N ARG A 81 -12.85 -6.66 12.59
CA ARG A 81 -12.53 -7.70 11.59
C ARG A 81 -11.90 -7.12 10.33
N ILE A 82 -10.59 -6.91 10.32
CA ILE A 82 -9.81 -6.77 9.08
C ILE A 82 -9.18 -8.12 8.75
N ASP A 83 -9.49 -8.65 7.57
CA ASP A 83 -8.88 -9.91 7.14
C ASP A 83 -7.47 -9.66 6.60
N ALA A 84 -7.31 -8.61 5.79
CA ALA A 84 -6.00 -8.25 5.24
C ALA A 84 -5.74 -6.74 5.25
N VAL A 85 -4.46 -6.39 5.49
CA VAL A 85 -3.95 -5.01 5.36
C VAL A 85 -2.96 -4.97 4.20
N TYR A 86 -3.18 -4.08 3.25
CA TYR A 86 -2.34 -3.90 2.07
C TYR A 86 -1.62 -2.56 2.15
N LEU A 87 -0.31 -2.56 1.87
CA LEU A 87 0.54 -1.39 1.79
C LEU A 87 1.36 -1.45 0.49
N LEU A 88 0.78 -0.98 -0.61
CA LEU A 88 1.39 -1.06 -1.95
C LEU A 88 1.94 0.29 -2.37
N ASP A 89 3.27 0.42 -2.47
CA ASP A 89 3.96 1.72 -2.69
C ASP A 89 3.63 2.73 -1.56
N VAL A 90 3.94 2.38 -0.30
CA VAL A 90 3.55 3.15 0.90
C VAL A 90 4.71 3.37 1.85
N ILE A 91 5.34 2.30 2.33
CA ILE A 91 6.29 2.36 3.44
C ILE A 91 7.57 3.12 3.09
N GLU A 92 7.92 3.20 1.81
CA GLU A 92 9.02 4.01 1.31
C GLU A 92 8.75 5.51 1.46
N HIS A 93 7.49 5.95 1.57
CA HIS A 93 7.11 7.35 1.77
C HIS A 93 7.25 7.83 3.22
N MET A 94 7.65 6.92 4.11
CA MET A 94 7.78 7.14 5.53
C MET A 94 9.25 7.05 5.95
N GLU A 95 9.64 7.82 6.97
CA GLU A 95 10.90 7.56 7.68
C GLU A 95 10.87 6.15 8.28
N LYS A 96 12.04 5.56 8.54
CA LYS A 96 12.14 4.13 8.89
C LYS A 96 11.37 3.76 10.17
N GLU A 97 11.50 4.55 11.23
CA GLU A 97 10.84 4.31 12.52
C GLU A 97 9.30 4.26 12.43
N PRO A 98 8.60 5.30 11.92
CA PRO A 98 7.15 5.24 11.81
C PRO A 98 6.68 4.15 10.81
N ALA A 99 7.48 3.81 9.81
CA ALA A 99 7.17 2.69 8.93
C ALA A 99 7.21 1.35 9.66
N LEU A 100 8.24 1.11 10.49
CA LEU A 100 8.32 -0.11 11.32
C LEU A 100 7.14 -0.22 12.28
N HIS A 101 6.72 0.89 12.90
CA HIS A 101 5.50 0.93 13.71
C HIS A 101 4.26 0.52 12.90
N VAL A 102 4.08 1.08 11.70
CA VAL A 102 2.99 0.72 10.80
C VAL A 102 3.00 -0.77 10.44
N LEU A 103 4.17 -1.38 10.22
CA LEU A 103 4.27 -2.82 9.93
C LEU A 103 3.76 -3.68 11.09
N GLU A 104 4.13 -3.34 12.32
CA GLU A 104 3.69 -4.07 13.50
C GLU A 104 2.20 -3.87 13.78
N GLN A 105 1.67 -2.65 13.63
CA GLN A 105 0.23 -2.42 13.76
C GLN A 105 -0.58 -3.11 12.65
N ALA A 106 -0.07 -3.13 11.42
CA ALA A 106 -0.70 -3.85 10.33
C ALA A 106 -0.83 -5.35 10.63
N LYS A 107 0.22 -5.97 11.20
CA LYS A 107 0.19 -7.37 11.66
C LYS A 107 -0.79 -7.59 12.81
N ALA A 108 -0.85 -6.66 13.76
CA ALA A 108 -1.78 -6.74 14.88
C ALA A 108 -3.24 -6.61 14.45
N MET A 109 -3.52 -5.79 13.43
CA MET A 109 -4.86 -5.55 12.90
C MET A 109 -5.31 -6.65 11.93
N ALA A 110 -4.41 -7.18 11.10
CA ALA A 110 -4.75 -8.16 10.08
C ALA A 110 -4.94 -9.56 10.67
N ARG A 111 -6.13 -10.15 10.46
CA ARG A 111 -6.43 -11.51 10.91
C ARG A 111 -5.75 -12.59 10.07
N VAL A 112 -5.60 -12.36 8.77
CA VAL A 112 -5.16 -13.37 7.79
C VAL A 112 -3.79 -13.03 7.24
N GLN A 113 -3.60 -11.84 6.67
CA GLN A 113 -2.35 -11.49 6.00
C GLN A 113 -2.07 -9.99 5.96
N VAL A 114 -0.78 -9.64 5.84
CA VAL A 114 -0.34 -8.29 5.45
C VAL A 114 0.39 -8.43 4.12
N VAL A 115 0.05 -7.59 3.14
CA VAL A 115 0.69 -7.60 1.83
C VAL A 115 1.34 -6.26 1.55
N ILE A 116 2.64 -6.29 1.35
CA ILE A 116 3.45 -5.11 1.10
C ILE A 116 4.02 -5.20 -0.31
N TYR A 117 4.06 -4.06 -0.98
CA TYR A 117 4.99 -3.84 -2.07
C TYR A 117 5.78 -2.56 -1.81
N THR A 118 7.09 -2.62 -2.05
CA THR A 118 7.99 -1.47 -1.96
C THR A 118 9.09 -1.60 -3.02
N PRO A 119 9.63 -0.47 -3.53
CA PRO A 119 10.92 -0.42 -4.21
C PRO A 119 12.02 -1.26 -3.56
N TRP A 120 12.90 -1.82 -4.40
CA TRP A 120 14.08 -2.53 -3.93
C TRP A 120 15.16 -1.52 -3.50
N GLY A 121 15.44 -1.49 -2.20
CA GLY A 121 16.36 -0.51 -1.59
C GLY A 121 15.78 0.90 -1.60
N PHE A 122 16.62 1.89 -1.32
CA PHE A 122 16.22 3.30 -1.43
C PHE A 122 16.31 3.75 -2.88
N MET A 123 15.25 4.40 -3.37
CA MET A 123 15.24 5.06 -4.66
C MET A 123 14.72 6.48 -4.49
N GLU A 124 15.46 7.46 -5.00
CA GLU A 124 15.05 8.85 -4.87
C GLU A 124 13.81 9.15 -5.73
N GLN A 125 12.78 9.69 -5.09
CA GLN A 125 11.59 10.23 -5.75
C GLN A 125 11.12 11.47 -4.97
N THR A 126 10.96 12.59 -5.67
CA THR A 126 10.54 13.89 -5.09
C THR A 126 9.48 14.59 -5.92
N LYS A 127 8.99 13.94 -6.98
CA LYS A 127 8.09 14.54 -7.97
C LYS A 127 6.64 14.17 -7.69
N ASP A 128 5.75 15.06 -8.10
CA ASP A 128 4.33 14.73 -8.23
C ASP A 128 4.07 13.90 -9.49
N GLY A 129 3.99 12.57 -9.32
CA GLY A 129 3.73 11.62 -10.41
C GLY A 129 2.30 11.69 -10.97
N TRP A 130 1.38 12.33 -10.25
CA TRP A 130 -0.03 12.44 -10.63
C TRP A 130 -0.42 13.81 -11.19
N GLY A 131 0.36 14.86 -10.88
CA GLY A 131 0.06 16.23 -11.29
C GLY A 131 -1.11 16.83 -10.51
N LEU A 132 -1.30 16.38 -9.27
CA LEU A 132 -2.40 16.73 -8.37
C LEU A 132 -1.92 17.42 -7.07
N GLY A 133 -0.64 17.77 -6.96
CA GLY A 133 -0.06 18.52 -5.85
C GLY A 133 0.49 17.67 -4.70
N GLY A 134 0.26 16.36 -4.67
CA GLY A 134 0.63 15.47 -3.56
C GLY A 134 2.11 15.06 -3.51
N HIS A 135 3.04 15.92 -3.94
CA HIS A 135 4.48 15.60 -4.00
C HIS A 135 5.10 15.25 -2.64
N SER A 136 4.67 15.92 -1.56
CA SER A 136 5.17 15.63 -0.20
C SER A 136 4.85 14.20 0.24
N TRP A 137 3.64 13.72 -0.11
CA TRP A 137 3.17 12.36 0.19
C TRP A 137 3.81 11.29 -0.71
N GLN A 138 4.28 11.68 -1.91
CA GLN A 138 4.95 10.78 -2.86
C GLN A 138 6.48 10.74 -2.70
N THR A 139 7.03 11.58 -1.82
CA THR A 139 8.49 11.62 -1.62
C THR A 139 8.96 10.34 -0.94
N HIS A 140 9.98 9.68 -1.49
CA HIS A 140 10.60 8.54 -0.82
C HIS A 140 11.53 9.02 0.29
N ARG A 141 11.45 8.36 1.44
CA ARG A 141 12.15 8.70 2.70
C ARG A 141 12.92 7.52 3.26
N SER A 142 12.53 6.31 2.93
CA SER A 142 13.22 5.09 3.34
C SER A 142 13.37 4.09 2.19
N GLY A 143 14.32 3.20 2.33
CA GLY A 143 14.56 2.07 1.42
C GLY A 143 14.38 0.75 2.15
N TRP A 144 13.99 -0.28 1.39
CA TRP A 144 13.64 -1.58 1.95
C TRP A 144 14.29 -2.73 1.19
N LEU A 145 14.90 -3.66 1.92
CA LEU A 145 15.50 -4.86 1.35
C LEU A 145 14.80 -6.13 1.87
N PRO A 146 14.81 -7.25 1.12
CA PRO A 146 14.15 -8.48 1.54
C PRO A 146 14.62 -9.01 2.89
N GLU A 147 15.87 -8.76 3.26
CA GLU A 147 16.47 -9.20 4.52
C GLU A 147 15.79 -8.57 5.75
N GLU A 148 15.03 -7.50 5.56
CA GLU A 148 14.25 -6.84 6.62
C GLU A 148 12.88 -7.50 6.86
N PHE A 149 12.48 -8.44 6.00
CA PHE A 149 11.24 -9.20 6.09
C PHE A 149 11.54 -10.68 6.32
N THR A 150 11.87 -11.03 7.56
CA THR A 150 12.39 -12.36 7.88
C THR A 150 11.29 -13.42 8.00
N ALA A 151 11.62 -14.67 7.64
CA ALA A 151 10.73 -15.81 7.85
C ALA A 151 10.46 -16.08 9.34
N ALA A 152 11.39 -15.72 10.24
CA ALA A 152 11.19 -15.86 11.68
C ALA A 152 10.06 -14.97 12.20
N ASP A 153 9.84 -13.82 11.55
CA ASP A 153 8.75 -12.88 11.85
C ASP A 153 7.48 -13.17 11.03
N GLY A 154 7.43 -14.29 10.31
CA GLY A 154 6.29 -14.74 9.51
C GLY A 154 6.23 -14.19 8.08
N TRP A 155 7.29 -13.55 7.59
CA TRP A 155 7.31 -12.98 6.23
C TRP A 155 7.81 -13.97 5.17
N THR A 156 7.23 -13.86 3.98
CA THR A 156 7.76 -14.41 2.74
C THR A 156 7.97 -13.30 1.73
N THR A 157 9.16 -13.25 1.10
CA THR A 157 9.49 -12.22 0.11
C THR A 157 9.51 -12.75 -1.32
N GLN A 158 9.08 -11.93 -2.28
CA GLN A 158 9.17 -12.21 -3.71
C GLN A 158 9.72 -11.00 -4.46
N SER A 159 10.77 -11.16 -5.25
CA SER A 159 11.24 -10.07 -6.11
C SER A 159 10.27 -9.82 -7.26
N PHE A 160 9.97 -8.55 -7.54
CA PHE A 160 9.24 -8.15 -8.74
C PHE A 160 10.16 -7.37 -9.66
N ARG A 161 10.36 -7.90 -10.87
CA ARG A 161 11.13 -7.26 -11.94
C ARG A 161 10.22 -7.07 -13.14
N PRO A 162 9.75 -5.83 -13.41
CA PRO A 162 8.88 -5.59 -14.54
C PRO A 162 9.67 -5.64 -15.86
N ASP A 163 9.15 -6.35 -16.86
CA ASP A 163 9.74 -6.41 -18.21
C ASP A 163 9.68 -5.04 -18.94
N ARG A 164 8.73 -4.18 -18.56
CA ARG A 164 8.53 -2.81 -19.08
C ARG A 164 7.96 -1.90 -17.99
N HIS A 165 8.33 -0.61 -18.02
CA HIS A 165 7.78 0.47 -17.16
C HIS A 165 6.24 0.46 -17.13
N PRO A 166 5.61 0.67 -15.94
CA PRO A 166 5.87 1.89 -15.15
C PRO A 166 6.43 1.70 -13.72
N HIS A 167 6.48 0.49 -13.17
CA HIS A 167 6.99 0.29 -11.81
C HIS A 167 8.51 0.07 -11.81
N PRO A 168 9.21 0.50 -10.76
CA PRO A 168 10.59 0.10 -10.53
C PRO A 168 10.68 -1.39 -10.18
N GLN A 169 11.90 -1.92 -10.17
CA GLN A 169 12.14 -3.18 -9.48
C GLN A 169 11.78 -3.02 -8.01
N GLY A 170 11.04 -4.00 -7.48
CA GLY A 170 10.59 -3.98 -6.09
C GLY A 170 10.59 -5.36 -5.48
N LEU A 171 10.04 -5.44 -4.28
CA LEU A 171 9.78 -6.69 -3.59
C LEU A 171 8.34 -6.68 -3.07
N TYR A 172 7.72 -7.85 -3.11
CA TYR A 172 6.56 -8.13 -2.27
C TYR A 172 7.04 -8.76 -0.98
N ALA A 173 6.48 -8.33 0.15
CA ALA A 173 6.59 -9.02 1.42
C ALA A 173 5.18 -9.40 1.87
N ILE A 174 4.96 -10.67 2.16
CA ILE A 174 3.66 -11.20 2.58
C ILE A 174 3.85 -11.84 3.95
N TRP A 175 3.13 -11.32 4.93
CA TRP A 175 2.98 -11.95 6.23
C TRP A 175 1.69 -12.77 6.23
N ASP A 176 1.77 -14.01 6.71
CA ASP A 176 0.65 -14.95 6.72
C ASP A 176 0.41 -15.49 8.14
N ASN A 177 -0.78 -15.24 8.68
CA ASN A 177 -1.19 -15.68 10.01
C ASN A 177 -1.95 -17.02 10.01
N THR A 178 -2.23 -17.59 8.85
CA THR A 178 -3.04 -18.82 8.74
C THR A 178 -2.30 -20.06 9.22
N THR A 179 -0.96 -19.99 9.29
CA THR A 179 -0.10 -21.11 9.69
C THR A 179 0.25 -21.11 11.18
N GLN A 180 -0.17 -20.11 11.94
CA GLN A 180 0.16 -19.94 13.37
C GLN A 180 -0.93 -20.48 14.32
N ASN A 181 -1.97 -21.15 13.79
CA ASN A 181 -3.05 -21.79 14.56
C ASN A 181 -3.08 -23.31 14.37
#